data_AF-A0A392Q1L5-F1
#
_entry.id   AF-A0A392Q1L5-F1
#
_cell.length_a   1.000
_cell.length_b   1.000
_cell.length_c   1.000
_cell.angle_alpha   90.00
_cell.angle_beta   90.00
_cell.angle_gamma   90.00
#
_symmetry.space_group_name_H-M   'P 1'
#
loop_
_entity.id
_entity.type
_entity.pdbx_description
1 polymer ?
#
loop_
_entity_poly.entity_id
_entity_poly.type
_entity_poly.pdbx_seq_one_letter_code
_entity_poly.pdbx_strand_id
1 'polypeptide(L)'
;VNINRNLERAVKENDRVYLMRVPPTSSLSPLPAFAMVKPMAMSEVLDASKEKMFASLVPDNSAKALSRYTEMVDDIIRTQAEKLQQASELTRVRLKEMELPDSILALEGNFTLPTSLKEDVEAVQISGGPAGLESELQQLKDLRRVNQELLVQTEELLQKESREDAQFRSQFGTKWTRPQSSTLTKNLLDRLNRFAGNLKQAADSDARIERSVREHSALM
;
A
#
# COMPACT_ATOMS: atom_id res chain seq x y z
N VAL A 1 -24.26 -68.87 15.51
CA VAL A 1 -24.48 -70.23 16.06
C VAL A 1 -25.97 -70.61 16.19
N ASN A 2 -26.89 -69.71 16.60
CA ASN A 2 -28.31 -70.06 16.79
C ASN A 2 -29.18 -70.17 15.51
N ILE A 3 -28.76 -69.62 14.38
CA ILE A 3 -29.58 -69.59 13.15
C ILE A 3 -29.81 -71.01 12.60
N ASN A 4 -28.76 -71.82 12.46
CA ASN A 4 -28.88 -73.17 11.89
C ASN A 4 -29.72 -74.10 12.76
N ARG A 5 -29.54 -74.04 14.09
CA ARG A 5 -30.35 -74.82 15.04
C ARG A 5 -31.83 -74.42 15.03
N ASN A 6 -32.12 -73.11 14.94
CA ASN A 6 -33.50 -72.63 14.84
C ASN A 6 -34.14 -73.04 13.52
N LEU A 7 -33.38 -73.03 12.43
CA LEU A 7 -33.82 -73.51 11.12
C LEU A 7 -34.14 -75.01 11.15
N GLU A 8 -33.24 -75.85 11.64
CA GLU A 8 -33.44 -77.31 11.74
C GLU A 8 -34.69 -77.66 12.57
N ARG A 9 -34.91 -76.95 13.69
CA ARG A 9 -36.13 -77.12 14.50
C ARG A 9 -37.38 -76.71 13.73
N ALA A 10 -37.38 -75.54 13.09
CA ALA A 10 -38.51 -75.03 12.33
C ALA A 10 -38.87 -75.94 11.14
N VAL A 11 -37.86 -76.50 10.45
CA VAL A 11 -38.05 -77.46 9.36
C VAL A 11 -38.70 -78.75 9.89
N LYS A 12 -38.17 -79.33 10.97
CA LYS A 12 -38.71 -80.56 11.55
C LYS A 12 -40.17 -80.42 12.02
N GLU A 13 -40.54 -79.27 12.58
CA GLU A 13 -41.92 -78.99 12.99
C GLU A 13 -42.83 -78.76 11.77
N ASN A 14 -42.34 -78.04 10.75
CA ASN A 14 -43.10 -77.81 9.53
C ASN A 14 -43.36 -79.13 8.77
N ASP A 15 -42.38 -80.03 8.67
CA ASP A 15 -42.53 -81.31 7.95
C ASP A 15 -43.46 -82.31 8.66
N ARG A 16 -43.65 -82.18 9.99
CA ARG A 16 -44.46 -83.12 10.79
C ARG A 16 -45.84 -82.59 11.17
N VAL A 17 -45.99 -81.29 11.34
CA VAL A 17 -47.20 -80.68 11.93
C VAL A 17 -47.85 -79.69 10.98
N TYR A 18 -47.10 -78.70 10.48
CA TYR A 18 -47.71 -77.54 9.80
C TYR A 18 -47.83 -77.69 8.27
N LEU A 19 -46.94 -78.45 7.63
CA LEU A 19 -46.88 -78.76 6.20
C LEU A 19 -47.03 -77.52 5.28
N MET A 20 -46.51 -76.37 5.72
CA MET A 20 -46.62 -75.12 4.95
C MET A 20 -45.54 -75.03 3.88
N ARG A 21 -45.90 -74.53 2.69
CA ARG A 21 -44.93 -74.28 1.61
C ARG A 21 -44.04 -73.09 1.97
N VAL A 22 -42.72 -73.29 1.93
CA VAL A 22 -41.75 -72.21 2.14
C VAL A 22 -41.83 -71.23 0.96
N PRO A 23 -42.18 -69.95 1.18
CA PRO A 23 -42.29 -68.98 0.11
C PRO A 23 -40.91 -68.59 -0.45
N PRO A 24 -40.81 -68.20 -1.74
CA PRO A 24 -39.59 -67.68 -2.32
C PRO A 24 -39.21 -66.34 -1.70
N THR A 25 -37.90 -66.03 -1.64
CA THR A 25 -37.39 -64.81 -0.98
C THR A 25 -37.92 -63.52 -1.60
N SER A 26 -38.22 -63.53 -2.91
CA SER A 26 -38.78 -62.40 -3.64
C SER A 26 -40.24 -62.07 -3.29
N SER A 27 -40.98 -63.02 -2.71
CA SER A 27 -42.35 -62.79 -2.26
C SER A 27 -42.45 -62.36 -0.79
N LEU A 28 -41.32 -62.25 -0.09
CA LEU A 28 -41.28 -61.77 1.29
C LEU A 28 -41.27 -60.24 1.31
N SER A 29 -42.09 -59.64 2.17
CA SER A 29 -42.08 -58.19 2.38
C SER A 29 -40.75 -57.71 2.97
N PRO A 30 -40.22 -56.56 2.54
CA PRO A 30 -38.99 -56.01 3.09
C PRO A 30 -39.16 -55.70 4.59
N LEU A 31 -38.09 -55.94 5.36
CA LEU A 31 -38.07 -55.65 6.79
C LEU A 31 -38.10 -54.12 7.02
N PRO A 32 -38.93 -53.62 7.95
CA PRO A 32 -38.93 -52.20 8.27
C PRO A 32 -37.62 -51.83 8.97
N ALA A 33 -36.96 -50.78 8.48
CA ALA A 33 -35.78 -50.19 9.11
C ALA A 33 -36.13 -48.82 9.69
N PHE A 34 -35.58 -48.51 10.86
CA PHE A 34 -35.73 -47.20 11.50
C PHE A 34 -34.37 -46.53 11.65
N ALA A 35 -34.28 -45.28 11.18
CA ALA A 35 -33.06 -44.48 11.35
C ALA A 35 -32.96 -44.00 12.80
N MET A 36 -31.98 -44.51 13.54
CA MET A 36 -31.76 -44.18 14.96
C MET A 36 -30.99 -42.87 15.19
N VAL A 37 -30.51 -42.24 14.11
CA VAL A 37 -29.72 -41.00 14.18
C VAL A 37 -30.12 -40.03 13.08
N LYS A 38 -30.00 -38.74 13.38
CA LYS A 38 -30.18 -37.65 12.41
C LYS A 38 -28.83 -36.97 12.14
N PRO A 39 -28.55 -36.57 10.90
CA PRO A 39 -27.41 -35.71 10.62
C PRO A 39 -27.56 -34.38 11.39
N MET A 40 -26.55 -33.99 12.14
CA MET A 40 -26.51 -32.71 12.87
C MET A 40 -25.58 -31.75 12.13
N ALA A 41 -26.05 -30.51 11.89
CA ALA A 41 -25.22 -29.47 11.32
C ALA A 41 -24.18 -29.04 12.35
N MET A 42 -22.89 -29.31 12.09
CA MET A 42 -21.80 -28.98 13.01
C MET A 42 -21.48 -27.48 13.11
N SER A 43 -22.15 -26.62 12.33
CA SER A 43 -21.87 -25.18 12.27
C SER A 43 -22.05 -24.48 13.62
N GLU A 44 -22.99 -24.93 14.45
CA GLU A 44 -23.27 -24.30 15.75
C GLU A 44 -22.41 -24.90 16.89
N VAL A 45 -21.98 -26.16 16.75
CA VAL A 45 -21.20 -26.88 17.78
C VAL A 45 -19.71 -26.55 17.68
N LEU A 46 -19.21 -26.30 16.46
CA LEU A 46 -17.83 -25.92 16.20
C LEU A 46 -17.63 -24.41 16.14
N ASP A 47 -18.63 -23.63 16.55
CA ASP A 47 -18.55 -22.18 16.50
C ASP A 47 -17.62 -21.63 17.59
N ALA A 48 -16.33 -21.57 17.28
CA ALA A 48 -15.30 -20.94 18.10
C ALA A 48 -15.40 -19.40 18.11
N SER A 49 -16.38 -18.80 17.43
CA SER A 49 -16.49 -17.33 17.29
C SER A 49 -17.03 -16.60 18.53
N LYS A 50 -17.31 -17.31 19.64
CA LYS A 50 -17.63 -16.68 20.93
C LYS A 50 -16.50 -15.80 21.46
N GLU A 51 -15.24 -16.14 21.17
CA GLU A 51 -14.08 -15.30 21.44
C GLU A 51 -13.52 -14.73 20.14
N LYS A 52 -13.89 -13.48 19.83
CA LYS A 52 -13.37 -12.76 18.66
C LYS A 52 -12.02 -12.12 18.98
N MET A 53 -10.94 -12.90 18.98
CA MET A 53 -9.58 -12.42 19.24
C MET A 53 -9.13 -11.27 18.31
N PHE A 54 -9.71 -11.20 17.11
CA PHE A 54 -9.40 -10.20 16.08
C PHE A 54 -10.59 -9.29 15.76
N ALA A 55 -11.49 -9.03 16.72
CA ALA A 55 -12.65 -8.17 16.49
C ALA A 55 -12.29 -6.75 15.98
N SER A 56 -11.12 -6.23 16.37
CA SER A 56 -10.60 -4.94 15.93
C SER A 56 -9.83 -5.00 14.60
N LEU A 57 -9.54 -6.19 14.08
CA LEU A 57 -8.80 -6.34 12.84
C LEU A 57 -9.72 -5.98 11.67
N VAL A 58 -9.36 -4.91 10.96
CA VAL A 58 -10.08 -4.49 9.77
C VAL A 58 -9.85 -5.52 8.65
N PRO A 59 -10.91 -6.02 8.00
CA PRO A 59 -10.77 -6.94 6.88
C PRO A 59 -9.97 -6.29 5.73
N ASP A 60 -9.11 -7.09 5.09
CA ASP A 60 -8.25 -6.67 3.98
C ASP A 60 -9.05 -6.03 2.82
N ASN A 61 -10.26 -6.52 2.55
CA ASN A 61 -11.15 -5.93 1.53
C ASN A 61 -11.55 -4.48 1.88
N SER A 62 -11.83 -4.22 3.16
CA SER A 62 -12.19 -2.87 3.62
C SER A 62 -10.98 -1.93 3.57
N ALA A 63 -9.80 -2.41 3.97
CA ALA A 63 -8.56 -1.64 3.88
C ALA A 63 -8.22 -1.29 2.43
N LYS A 64 -8.31 -2.26 1.50
CA LYS A 64 -8.11 -2.04 0.06
C LYS A 64 -9.12 -1.07 -0.53
N ALA A 65 -10.39 -1.15 -0.13
CA ALA A 65 -11.42 -0.22 -0.57
C ALA A 65 -11.12 1.21 -0.09
N LEU A 66 -10.66 1.37 1.16
CA LEU A 66 -10.27 2.66 1.71
C LEU A 66 -9.05 3.24 0.97
N SER A 67 -8.02 2.45 0.70
CA SER A 67 -6.84 2.90 -0.07
C SER A 67 -7.21 3.38 -1.47
N ARG A 68 -8.11 2.67 -2.17
CA ARG A 68 -8.62 3.11 -3.47
C ARG A 68 -9.42 4.40 -3.38
N TYR A 69 -10.21 4.55 -2.33
CA TYR A 69 -10.98 5.77 -2.10
C TYR A 69 -10.05 6.97 -1.86
N THR A 70 -9.01 6.81 -1.04
CA THR A 70 -8.03 7.88 -0.79
C THR A 70 -7.27 8.25 -2.07
N GLU A 71 -6.83 7.28 -2.87
CA GLU A 71 -6.21 7.54 -4.18
C GLU A 71 -7.15 8.32 -5.11
N MET A 72 -8.44 7.95 -5.16
CA MET A 72 -9.42 8.66 -5.99
C MET A 72 -9.64 10.10 -5.52
N VAL A 73 -9.67 10.34 -4.20
CA VAL A 73 -9.81 11.68 -3.63
C VAL A 73 -8.57 12.52 -3.95
N ASP A 74 -7.37 11.97 -3.77
CA ASP A 74 -6.11 12.65 -4.07
C ASP A 74 -6.02 13.01 -5.56
N ASP A 75 -6.44 12.09 -6.44
CA ASP A 75 -6.51 12.34 -7.88
C ASP A 75 -7.48 13.46 -8.22
N ILE A 76 -8.68 13.48 -7.62
CA ILE A 76 -9.64 14.56 -7.83
C ILE A 76 -9.05 15.89 -7.36
N ILE A 77 -8.48 15.94 -6.16
CA ILE A 77 -7.88 17.16 -5.60
C ILE A 77 -6.78 17.68 -6.51
N ARG A 78 -5.83 16.81 -6.92
CA ARG A 78 -4.75 17.16 -7.84
C ARG A 78 -5.30 17.70 -9.16
N THR A 79 -6.25 17.00 -9.76
CA THR A 79 -6.81 17.41 -11.07
C THR A 79 -7.51 18.77 -10.99
N GLN A 80 -8.24 19.04 -9.90
CA GLN A 80 -8.90 20.34 -9.72
C GLN A 80 -7.91 21.45 -9.39
N ALA A 81 -6.88 21.18 -8.59
CA ALA A 81 -5.82 22.14 -8.28
C ALA A 81 -5.04 22.51 -9.55
N GLU A 82 -4.68 21.53 -10.39
CA GLU A 82 -4.02 21.78 -11.68
C GLU A 82 -4.90 22.61 -12.62
N LYS A 83 -6.19 22.31 -12.73
CA LYS A 83 -7.14 23.10 -13.52
C LYS A 83 -7.25 24.54 -13.02
N LEU A 84 -7.33 24.73 -11.71
CA LEU A 84 -7.37 26.06 -11.10
C LEU A 84 -6.08 26.83 -11.40
N GLN A 85 -4.92 26.20 -11.23
CA GLN A 85 -3.62 26.81 -11.50
C GLN A 85 -3.50 27.22 -12.98
N GLN A 86 -3.91 26.35 -13.91
CA GLN A 86 -3.90 26.65 -15.34
C GLN A 86 -4.85 27.80 -15.69
N ALA A 87 -6.07 27.82 -15.14
CA ALA A 87 -7.03 28.88 -15.37
C ALA A 87 -6.57 30.22 -14.79
N SER A 88 -5.98 30.21 -13.60
CA SER A 88 -5.39 31.40 -12.96
C SER A 88 -4.22 31.95 -13.79
N GLU A 89 -3.30 31.10 -14.24
CA GLU A 89 -2.18 31.54 -15.07
C GLU A 89 -2.64 32.07 -16.43
N LEU A 90 -3.59 31.40 -17.08
CA LEU A 90 -4.20 31.90 -18.32
C LEU A 90 -4.84 33.27 -18.11
N THR A 91 -5.58 33.44 -17.01
CA THR A 91 -6.20 34.73 -16.67
C THR A 91 -5.15 35.81 -16.43
N ARG A 92 -4.07 35.48 -15.71
CA ARG A 92 -2.95 36.39 -15.45
C ARG A 92 -2.27 36.84 -16.75
N VAL A 93 -2.05 35.92 -17.68
CA VAL A 93 -1.51 36.22 -19.01
C VAL A 93 -2.46 37.13 -19.80
N ARG A 94 -3.76 36.83 -19.82
CA ARG A 94 -4.77 37.67 -20.51
C ARG A 94 -4.88 39.07 -19.91
N LEU A 95 -4.89 39.20 -18.59
CA LEU A 95 -4.91 40.49 -17.91
C LEU A 95 -3.66 41.30 -18.26
N LYS A 96 -2.49 40.66 -18.29
CA LYS A 96 -1.24 41.29 -18.70
C LYS A 96 -1.25 41.73 -20.16
N GLU A 97 -1.80 40.93 -21.08
CA GLU A 97 -1.99 41.32 -22.50
C GLU A 97 -2.87 42.57 -22.66
N MET A 98 -3.82 42.77 -21.75
CA MET A 98 -4.71 43.94 -21.71
C MET A 98 -4.13 45.10 -20.89
N GLU A 99 -2.90 44.98 -20.40
CA GLU A 99 -2.26 45.94 -19.49
C GLU A 99 -3.15 46.26 -18.26
N LEU A 100 -3.87 45.26 -17.75
CA LEU A 100 -4.72 45.39 -16.56
C LEU A 100 -4.03 44.77 -15.34
N PRO A 101 -4.13 45.40 -14.16
CA PRO A 101 -4.92 46.59 -13.84
C PRO A 101 -4.24 47.94 -14.16
N ASP A 102 -3.01 47.92 -14.67
CA ASP A 102 -2.13 49.10 -14.81
C ASP A 102 -2.76 50.25 -15.62
N SER A 103 -3.47 49.93 -16.70
CA SER A 103 -4.18 50.89 -17.55
C SER A 103 -5.32 51.62 -16.84
N ILE A 104 -5.98 50.99 -15.85
CA ILE A 104 -7.00 51.63 -15.02
C ILE A 104 -6.34 52.54 -13.98
N LEU A 105 -5.29 52.03 -13.32
CA LEU A 105 -4.57 52.78 -12.28
C LEU A 105 -3.83 54.01 -12.83
N ALA A 106 -3.32 53.94 -14.06
CA ALA A 106 -2.69 55.08 -14.75
C ALA A 106 -3.66 56.25 -14.97
N LEU A 107 -4.96 55.97 -15.08
CA LEU A 107 -6.00 56.98 -15.26
C LEU A 107 -6.40 57.67 -13.93
N GLU A 108 -6.19 57.00 -12.79
CA GLU A 108 -6.57 57.50 -11.46
C GLU A 108 -5.58 58.53 -10.87
N GLY A 109 -4.50 58.86 -11.58
CA GLY A 109 -3.68 60.06 -11.30
C GLY A 109 -2.96 60.09 -9.95
N ASN A 110 -2.88 58.98 -9.22
CA ASN A 110 -2.15 58.89 -7.96
C ASN A 110 -0.70 58.42 -8.21
N PHE A 111 0.26 59.31 -8.01
CA PHE A 111 1.72 59.04 -8.02
C PHE A 111 2.21 58.25 -6.79
N THR A 112 1.31 57.55 -6.09
CA THR A 112 1.64 56.70 -4.94
C THR A 112 1.76 55.25 -5.38
N LEU A 113 2.67 54.50 -4.79
CA LEU A 113 2.83 53.06 -5.04
C LEU A 113 1.44 52.38 -5.01
N PRO A 114 1.02 51.65 -6.08
CA PRO A 114 -0.26 50.96 -6.10
C PRO A 114 -0.47 50.12 -4.84
N THR A 115 -1.68 50.11 -4.28
CA THR A 115 -1.97 49.41 -3.02
C THR A 115 -1.68 47.91 -3.13
N SER A 116 -1.99 47.29 -4.28
CA SER A 116 -1.65 45.89 -4.57
C SER A 116 -0.14 45.63 -4.52
N LEU A 117 0.66 46.49 -5.14
CA LEU A 117 2.12 46.36 -5.12
C LEU A 117 2.69 46.59 -3.72
N LYS A 118 2.10 47.52 -2.95
CA LYS A 118 2.47 47.73 -1.55
C LYS A 118 2.18 46.49 -0.70
N GLU A 119 1.00 45.89 -0.86
CA GLU A 119 0.62 44.64 -0.19
C GLU A 119 1.54 43.48 -0.57
N ASP A 120 1.88 43.33 -1.86
CA ASP A 120 2.81 42.30 -2.34
C ASP A 120 4.23 42.50 -1.75
N VAL A 121 4.72 43.74 -1.69
CA VAL A 121 6.02 44.07 -1.08
C VAL A 121 6.02 43.78 0.42
N GLU A 122 4.95 44.17 1.15
CA GLU A 122 4.81 43.87 2.56
C GLU A 122 4.77 42.35 2.81
N ALA A 123 4.06 41.58 1.97
CA ALA A 123 4.02 40.12 2.06
C ALA A 123 5.41 39.48 1.86
N VAL A 124 6.19 39.96 0.89
CA VAL A 124 7.57 39.50 0.67
C VAL A 124 8.47 39.86 1.86
N GLN A 125 8.35 41.07 2.41
CA GLN A 125 9.12 41.50 3.59
C GLN A 125 8.79 40.66 4.83
N ILE A 126 7.49 40.37 5.07
CA ILE A 126 7.05 39.49 6.16
C ILE A 126 7.61 38.08 5.98
N SER A 127 7.72 37.61 4.74
CA SER A 127 8.28 36.29 4.39
C SER A 127 9.81 36.23 4.50
N GLY A 128 10.48 37.30 4.97
CA GLY A 128 11.92 37.36 5.15
C GLY A 128 12.70 37.94 3.96
N GLY A 129 12.00 38.39 2.91
CA GLY A 129 12.60 39.01 1.74
C GLY A 129 13.63 38.13 1.01
N PRO A 130 14.58 38.75 0.28
CA PRO A 130 15.63 38.02 -0.45
C PRO A 130 16.53 37.18 0.46
N ALA A 131 16.83 37.68 1.67
CA ALA A 131 17.65 36.98 2.66
C ALA A 131 16.97 35.69 3.17
N GLY A 132 15.64 35.71 3.31
CA GLY A 132 14.85 34.51 3.64
C GLY A 132 14.99 33.44 2.57
N LEU A 133 14.90 33.83 1.29
CA LEU A 133 15.08 32.90 0.17
C LEU A 133 16.50 32.30 0.11
N GLU A 134 17.54 33.09 0.39
CA GLU A 134 18.91 32.59 0.49
C GLU A 134 19.07 31.58 1.63
N SER A 135 18.42 31.81 2.77
CA SER A 135 18.42 30.88 3.90
C SER A 135 17.75 29.54 3.53
N GLU A 136 16.60 29.58 2.85
CA GLU A 136 15.90 28.38 2.39
C GLU A 136 16.72 27.60 1.36
N LEU A 137 17.39 28.28 0.43
CA LEU A 137 18.32 27.63 -0.52
C LEU A 137 19.50 26.96 0.19
N GLN A 138 20.00 27.56 1.26
CA GLN A 138 21.06 26.97 2.06
C GLN A 138 20.56 25.72 2.81
N GLN A 139 19.37 25.78 3.42
CA GLN A 139 18.75 24.62 4.07
C GLN A 139 18.55 23.46 3.08
N LEU A 140 18.13 23.75 1.85
CA LEU A 140 17.95 22.75 0.79
C LEU A 140 19.27 22.02 0.47
N LYS A 141 20.39 22.75 0.40
CA LYS A 141 21.73 22.16 0.21
C LYS A 141 22.13 21.26 1.38
N ASP A 142 21.85 21.69 2.60
CA ASP A 142 22.16 20.92 3.80
C ASP A 142 21.34 19.63 3.88
N LEU A 143 20.04 19.69 3.58
CA LEU A 143 19.17 18.52 3.48
C LEU A 143 19.65 17.55 2.39
N ARG A 144 20.05 18.07 1.22
CA ARG A 144 20.63 17.24 0.16
C ARG A 144 21.90 16.52 0.63
N ARG A 145 22.79 17.23 1.32
CA ARG A 145 24.03 16.66 1.87
C ARG A 145 23.74 15.54 2.85
N VAL A 146 22.85 15.77 3.82
CA VAL A 146 22.49 14.76 4.84
C VAL A 146 21.89 13.51 4.19
N ASN A 147 20.97 13.67 3.24
CA ASN A 147 20.37 12.52 2.55
C ASN A 147 21.40 11.73 1.73
N GLN A 148 22.34 12.42 1.08
CA GLN A 148 23.43 11.77 0.36
C GLN A 148 24.36 11.00 1.31
N GLU A 149 24.71 11.58 2.45
CA GLU A 149 25.54 10.92 3.47
C GLU A 149 24.88 9.65 4.02
N LEU A 150 23.57 9.71 4.33
CA LEU A 150 22.81 8.54 4.79
C LEU A 150 22.77 7.42 3.74
N LEU A 151 22.65 7.78 2.45
CA LEU A 151 22.64 6.81 1.37
C LEU A 151 23.99 6.12 1.24
N VAL A 152 25.08 6.89 1.23
CA VAL A 152 26.45 6.37 1.15
C VAL A 152 26.76 5.47 2.34
N GLN A 153 26.44 5.89 3.57
CA GLN A 153 26.64 5.07 4.77
C GLN A 153 25.86 3.75 4.70
N THR A 154 24.62 3.78 4.22
CA THR A 154 23.81 2.57 4.06
C THR A 154 24.41 1.63 3.01
N GLU A 155 24.92 2.19 1.91
CA GLU A 155 25.59 1.43 0.86
C GLU A 155 26.87 0.76 1.40
N GLU A 156 27.69 1.51 2.13
CA GLU A 156 28.93 1.02 2.74
C GLU A 156 28.66 -0.14 3.73
N LEU A 157 27.60 -0.05 4.55
CA LEU A 157 27.21 -1.13 5.45
C LEU A 157 26.83 -2.40 4.70
N LEU A 158 26.06 -2.29 3.62
CA LEU A 158 25.68 -3.43 2.78
C LEU A 158 26.89 -4.03 2.05
N GLN A 159 27.79 -3.19 1.54
CA GLN A 159 29.02 -3.65 0.90
C GLN A 159 29.95 -4.34 1.89
N LYS A 160 30.07 -3.82 3.12
CA LYS A 160 30.88 -4.41 4.19
C LYS A 160 30.38 -5.82 4.53
N GLU A 161 29.08 -5.97 4.81
CA GLU A 161 28.48 -7.29 5.07
C GLU A 161 28.67 -8.26 3.90
N SER A 162 28.49 -7.79 2.66
CA SER A 162 28.72 -8.62 1.48
C SER A 162 30.18 -9.08 1.32
N ARG A 163 31.15 -8.23 1.68
CA ARG A 163 32.58 -8.58 1.64
C ARG A 163 32.93 -9.57 2.74
N GLU A 164 32.40 -9.37 3.95
CA GLU A 164 32.59 -10.28 5.08
C GLU A 164 31.99 -11.67 4.81
N ASP A 165 30.77 -11.74 4.25
CA ASP A 165 30.15 -13.01 3.83
C ASP A 165 30.99 -13.73 2.76
N ALA A 166 31.50 -13.00 1.75
CA ALA A 166 32.36 -13.58 0.73
C ALA A 166 33.67 -14.12 1.32
N GLN A 167 34.28 -13.36 2.24
CA GLN A 167 35.50 -13.77 2.93
C GLN A 167 35.27 -15.03 3.77
N PHE A 168 34.21 -15.07 4.59
CA PHE A 168 33.91 -16.24 5.41
C PHE A 168 33.54 -17.47 4.59
N ARG A 169 32.79 -17.29 3.49
CA ARG A 169 32.47 -18.37 2.57
C ARG A 169 33.74 -18.93 1.90
N SER A 170 34.72 -18.09 1.56
CA SER A 170 36.02 -18.55 1.05
C SER A 170 36.88 -19.28 2.10
N GLN A 171 36.84 -18.84 3.37
CA GLN A 171 37.65 -19.42 4.45
C GLN A 171 37.07 -20.72 4.99
N PHE A 172 35.75 -20.78 5.16
CA PHE A 172 35.06 -21.85 5.86
C PHE A 172 34.32 -22.83 4.94
N GLY A 173 34.15 -22.50 3.65
CA GLY A 173 33.60 -23.39 2.64
C GLY A 173 32.30 -24.06 3.08
N THR A 174 32.33 -25.38 3.25
CA THR A 174 31.17 -26.20 3.62
C THR A 174 30.66 -25.98 5.05
N LYS A 175 31.45 -25.35 5.94
CA LYS A 175 31.00 -24.99 7.30
C LYS A 175 30.16 -23.70 7.32
N TRP A 176 30.16 -22.94 6.22
CA TRP A 176 29.40 -21.69 6.09
C TRP A 176 28.11 -21.92 5.30
N THR A 177 27.06 -22.34 6.00
CA THR A 177 25.78 -22.78 5.40
C THR A 177 24.71 -21.69 5.30
N ARG A 178 25.04 -20.44 5.67
CA ARG A 178 24.09 -19.31 5.62
C ARG A 178 23.74 -18.96 4.17
N PRO A 179 22.50 -18.50 3.89
CA PRO A 179 22.16 -17.93 2.59
C PRO A 179 23.10 -16.78 2.23
N GLN A 180 23.46 -16.65 0.95
CA GLN A 180 24.37 -15.61 0.49
C GLN A 180 23.83 -14.22 0.80
N SER A 181 24.69 -13.33 1.32
CA SER A 181 24.25 -11.98 1.73
C SER A 181 23.64 -11.20 0.57
N SER A 182 24.14 -11.36 -0.66
CA SER A 182 23.56 -10.73 -1.87
C SER A 182 22.10 -11.12 -2.13
N THR A 183 21.69 -12.33 -1.73
CA THR A 183 20.29 -12.79 -1.90
C THR A 183 19.40 -12.18 -0.84
N LEU A 184 19.88 -12.06 0.41
CA LEU A 184 19.15 -11.45 1.51
C LEU A 184 19.03 -9.93 1.38
N THR A 185 20.07 -9.26 0.89
CA THR A 185 20.12 -7.80 0.77
C THR A 185 19.56 -7.26 -0.55
N LYS A 186 19.15 -8.13 -1.49
CA LYS A 186 18.65 -7.72 -2.81
C LYS A 186 17.56 -6.64 -2.74
N ASN A 187 16.55 -6.82 -1.89
CA ASN A 187 15.47 -5.84 -1.76
C ASN A 187 15.96 -4.50 -1.20
N LEU A 188 16.96 -4.52 -0.33
CA LEU A 188 17.56 -3.31 0.25
C LEU A 188 18.38 -2.57 -0.81
N LEU A 189 19.16 -3.28 -1.62
CA LEU A 189 19.90 -2.70 -2.76
C LEU A 189 18.95 -2.10 -3.80
N ASP A 190 17.84 -2.77 -4.11
CA ASP A 190 16.82 -2.24 -5.02
C ASP A 190 16.21 -0.93 -4.49
N ARG A 191 15.92 -0.85 -3.19
CA ARG A 191 15.45 0.39 -2.55
C ARG A 191 16.52 1.48 -2.55
N LEU A 192 17.77 1.13 -2.26
CA LEU A 192 18.89 2.07 -2.25
C LEU A 192 19.08 2.71 -3.64
N ASN A 193 19.02 1.91 -4.70
CA ASN A 193 19.08 2.39 -6.07
C ASN A 193 17.91 3.33 -6.43
N ARG A 194 16.70 3.05 -5.94
CA ARG A 194 15.55 3.95 -6.11
C ARG A 194 15.77 5.29 -5.40
N PHE A 195 16.27 5.28 -4.17
CA PHE A 195 16.58 6.51 -3.44
C PHE A 195 17.69 7.31 -4.12
N ALA A 196 18.71 6.64 -4.67
CA ALA A 196 19.75 7.30 -5.46
C ALA A 196 19.19 7.97 -6.72
N GLY A 197 18.24 7.31 -7.40
CA GLY A 197 17.50 7.88 -8.52
C GLY A 197 16.70 9.13 -8.12
N ASN A 198 15.98 9.08 -7.00
CA ASN A 198 15.22 10.21 -6.48
C ASN A 198 16.12 11.39 -6.12
N LEU A 199 17.28 11.15 -5.50
CA LEU A 199 18.25 12.21 -5.19
C LEU A 199 18.81 12.87 -6.45
N LYS A 200 19.02 12.11 -7.51
CA LYS A 200 19.44 12.66 -8.80
C LYS A 200 18.37 13.58 -9.40
N GLN A 201 17.10 13.14 -9.38
CA GLN A 201 15.98 13.96 -9.86
C GLN A 201 15.78 15.22 -9.00
N ALA A 202 15.95 15.11 -7.69
CA ALA A 202 15.94 16.25 -6.78
C ALA A 202 17.05 17.24 -7.14
N ALA A 203 18.28 16.77 -7.35
CA ALA A 203 19.40 17.62 -7.74
C ALA A 203 19.16 18.38 -9.06
N ASP A 204 18.53 17.75 -10.05
CA ASP A 204 18.15 18.40 -11.31
C ASP A 204 17.09 19.50 -11.08
N SER A 205 16.18 19.30 -10.12
CA SER A 205 15.14 20.26 -9.75
C SER A 205 15.74 21.44 -8.98
N ASP A 206 16.60 21.16 -8.00
CA ASP A 206 17.35 22.16 -7.24
C ASP A 206 18.16 23.06 -8.19
N ALA A 207 18.85 22.46 -9.17
CA ALA A 207 19.62 23.22 -10.15
C ALA A 207 18.76 24.11 -11.07
N ARG A 208 17.47 23.80 -11.27
CA ARG A 208 16.53 24.69 -11.99
C ARG A 208 16.11 25.86 -11.10
N ILE A 209 15.81 25.58 -9.83
CA ILE A 209 15.44 26.60 -8.85
C ILE A 209 16.60 27.58 -8.64
N GLU A 210 17.81 27.08 -8.40
CA GLU A 210 19.01 27.93 -8.22
C GLU A 210 19.28 28.84 -9.43
N ARG A 211 19.04 28.34 -10.66
CA ARG A 211 19.17 29.15 -11.87
C ARG A 211 18.11 30.24 -11.93
N SER A 212 16.84 29.89 -11.70
CA SER A 212 15.75 30.86 -11.70
C SER A 212 15.94 31.94 -10.63
N VAL A 213 16.37 31.56 -9.42
CA VAL A 213 16.68 32.54 -8.36
C VAL A 213 17.83 33.46 -8.79
N ARG A 214 18.89 32.93 -9.41
CA ARG A 214 20.02 33.74 -9.88
C ARG A 214 19.64 34.69 -11.02
N GLU A 215 18.73 34.29 -11.90
CA GLU A 215 18.22 35.15 -12.97
C GLU A 215 17.41 36.32 -12.41
N HIS A 216 16.63 36.08 -11.35
CA HIS A 216 15.80 37.10 -10.71
C HIS A 216 16.50 37.85 -9.57
N SER A 217 17.67 37.41 -9.10
CA SER A 217 18.41 38.11 -8.03
C SER A 217 18.91 39.49 -8.44
N ALA A 218 19.02 39.78 -9.74
CA ALA A 218 19.34 41.13 -10.23
C ALA A 218 18.17 42.13 -10.06
N LEU A 219 16.97 41.63 -9.79
CA LEU A 219 15.74 42.41 -9.58
C LEU A 219 15.37 42.53 -8.09
N MET A 220 16.06 41.78 -7.22
CA MET A 220 15.88 41.77 -5.76
C MET A 220 16.82 42.75 -5.06
#